data_AF-A0A1W6DNH8-F1
#
_entry.id   AF-A0A1W6DNH8-F1
#
_cell.length_a   1.000
_cell.length_b   1.000
_cell.length_c   1.000
_cell.angle_alpha   90.00
_cell.angle_beta   90.00
_cell.angle_gamma   90.00
#
_symmetry.space_group_name_H-M   'P 1'
#
loop_
_entity.id
_entity.type
_entity.pdbx_description
1 polymer ?
#
loop_
_entity_poly.entity_id
_entity_poly.type
_entity_poly.pdbx_seq_one_letter_code
_entity_poly.pdbx_strand_id
1 'polypeptide(L)'
;MAATGTVTAVDDDGTPSPEPATDPGAGTAPPRARRRSPLVAVAAAGVGGVLAVVAAVVGPAALRTAAEQPAPATSSVAPTTPAPGATPAPTSPESDREAVAARLRALPGVAAVEALGTAGESARVTLVGPLPTPEEAQRTADDASAIVAAVPGGGAWSLRVEGTGGAGGTFAVAHGPGADTDRGVDPATGEPRPELLGADAVADAVRLVAHDPVRRVFLSPGSASVDVGTADDLVGVAALVRAEGRGLTSLGVEGSGVGTYDGDGLTVPDDALLTLLADVAAEPGVTQVVHEAARDTFQQDPLLTVITSGDAAVVARTLDGAAYPGPVLAYQVHGSTDGGASATRSGFVAGAAAPTTGTRPAGACAPGDLTLGALGFDAAAGRRFLTVTARNDGTAECVLAGAPAVRFVADDGSETDVLLEPDDDGLAPITLAPGATAWAALSWRGGSTADDPPLVTTLLVAPHPGDPESVVGLAGIPGVGDGLDLLGGGTATIGSWTPARELAS
;
A
#
# COMPACT_ATOMS: atom_id res chain seq x y z
N MET A 1 -10.46 -72.20 9.45
CA MET A 1 -9.18 -72.92 9.61
C MET A 1 -8.09 -71.98 9.10
N ALA A 2 -7.06 -71.59 9.83
CA ALA A 2 -6.74 -71.74 11.26
C ALA A 2 -6.70 -70.34 11.91
N ALA A 3 -7.19 -70.11 13.14
CA ALA A 3 -6.65 -70.53 14.44
C ALA A 3 -5.26 -69.91 14.75
N THR A 4 -5.30 -68.85 15.58
CA THR A 4 -4.18 -68.07 16.14
C THR A 4 -3.52 -68.77 17.35
N GLY A 5 -2.31 -68.34 17.71
CA GLY A 5 -1.58 -68.78 18.92
C GLY A 5 -1.14 -67.63 19.85
N THR A 6 -1.66 -67.65 21.08
CA THR A 6 -0.95 -67.67 22.39
C THR A 6 0.58 -67.46 22.40
N VAL A 7 1.29 -66.89 23.41
CA VAL A 7 1.09 -66.50 24.85
C VAL A 7 2.41 -65.82 25.33
N THR A 8 2.63 -64.92 26.31
CA THR A 8 1.91 -64.10 27.36
C THR A 8 2.67 -62.75 27.46
N ALA A 9 2.14 -61.61 27.94
CA ALA A 9 1.73 -61.18 29.30
C ALA A 9 2.82 -61.21 30.41
N VAL A 10 3.13 -60.01 30.96
CA VAL A 10 3.54 -59.70 32.35
C VAL A 10 3.02 -58.28 32.64
N ASP A 11 2.49 -58.04 33.84
CA ASP A 11 1.87 -56.78 34.27
C ASP A 11 2.72 -56.00 35.31
N ASP A 12 2.18 -54.83 35.68
CA ASP A 12 2.13 -54.23 37.04
C ASP A 12 3.16 -53.13 37.43
N ASP A 13 2.82 -52.48 38.57
CA ASP A 13 3.32 -51.25 39.20
C ASP A 13 3.03 -49.91 38.45
N GLY A 14 2.26 -48.94 39.00
CA GLY A 14 1.39 -49.02 40.17
C GLY A 14 1.16 -47.72 40.95
N THR A 15 0.30 -46.80 40.44
CA THR A 15 -0.38 -45.72 41.23
C THR A 15 0.48 -44.60 41.88
N PRO A 16 -0.11 -43.51 42.43
CA PRO A 16 -1.18 -42.65 41.89
C PRO A 16 -0.88 -41.13 41.97
N SER A 17 -1.73 -40.31 41.36
CA SER A 17 -1.78 -38.84 41.55
C SER A 17 -2.28 -38.40 42.94
N PRO A 18 -2.00 -37.13 43.34
CA PRO A 18 -2.90 -36.40 44.22
C PRO A 18 -3.24 -34.97 43.75
N GLU A 19 -4.54 -34.68 43.77
CA GLU A 19 -5.18 -33.35 43.84
C GLU A 19 -6.37 -33.49 44.84
N PRO A 20 -7.07 -32.43 45.30
CA PRO A 20 -6.80 -30.99 45.19
C PRO A 20 -6.87 -30.26 46.57
N ALA A 21 -6.76 -28.93 46.59
CA ALA A 21 -7.27 -28.07 47.68
C ALA A 21 -7.52 -26.63 47.19
N THR A 22 -8.56 -25.96 47.73
CA THR A 22 -8.97 -24.59 47.34
C THR A 22 -9.18 -23.64 48.51
N ASP A 23 -8.60 -22.42 48.39
CA ASP A 23 -8.96 -21.16 49.09
C ASP A 23 -8.81 -21.12 50.64
N PRO A 24 -8.90 -19.94 51.32
CA PRO A 24 -8.93 -18.56 50.81
C PRO A 24 -7.99 -17.52 51.49
N GLY A 25 -7.67 -16.44 50.75
CA GLY A 25 -7.75 -15.06 51.28
C GLY A 25 -6.52 -14.34 51.88
N ALA A 26 -6.67 -13.01 51.96
CA ALA A 26 -5.84 -11.99 52.65
C ALA A 26 -4.39 -11.77 52.16
N GLY A 27 -4.16 -10.62 51.50
CA GLY A 27 -2.85 -10.27 50.92
C GLY A 27 -1.87 -9.54 51.84
N THR A 28 -0.62 -9.43 51.39
CA THR A 28 0.39 -8.45 51.85
C THR A 28 1.29 -8.04 50.69
N ALA A 29 1.74 -6.78 50.64
CA ALA A 29 2.53 -6.24 49.52
C ALA A 29 4.06 -6.21 49.80
N PRO A 30 4.89 -6.80 48.93
CA PRO A 30 6.35 -6.62 48.92
C PRO A 30 6.80 -5.44 48.01
N PRO A 31 8.09 -5.01 48.03
CA PRO A 31 8.43 -3.59 47.82
C PRO A 31 8.71 -3.12 46.38
N ARG A 32 8.56 -1.81 46.18
CA ARG A 32 9.01 -1.06 44.97
C ARG A 32 10.54 -1.08 44.81
N ALA A 33 11.07 -2.01 44.01
CA ALA A 33 12.45 -1.98 43.56
C ALA A 33 12.63 -0.97 42.39
N ARG A 34 13.16 0.23 42.67
CA ARG A 34 13.57 1.18 41.63
C ARG A 34 14.80 0.67 40.86
N ARG A 35 14.61 -0.02 39.73
CA ARG A 35 15.65 -0.11 38.69
C ARG A 35 15.48 1.05 37.71
N ARG A 36 16.54 1.86 37.57
CA ARG A 36 16.71 2.77 36.43
C ARG A 36 17.37 1.97 35.30
N SER A 37 16.67 1.79 34.19
CA SER A 37 17.25 1.44 32.90
C SER A 37 17.23 2.69 32.01
N PRO A 38 18.19 2.87 31.08
CA PRO A 38 18.21 4.03 30.21
C PRO A 38 17.05 4.00 29.21
N LEU A 39 16.51 5.18 28.89
CA LEU A 39 15.64 5.37 27.73
C LEU A 39 16.49 5.21 26.46
N VAL A 40 16.29 4.10 25.75
CA VAL A 40 16.69 4.01 24.33
C VAL A 40 15.57 4.67 23.53
N ALA A 41 15.86 5.82 22.93
CA ALA A 41 14.92 6.49 22.05
C ALA A 41 14.84 5.72 20.73
N VAL A 42 13.78 4.95 20.53
CA VAL A 42 13.44 4.37 19.22
C VAL A 42 12.89 5.51 18.36
N ALA A 43 13.70 5.96 17.39
CA ALA A 43 13.24 6.92 16.39
C ALA A 43 12.36 6.18 15.38
N ALA A 44 11.04 6.42 15.44
CA ALA A 44 10.09 5.88 14.48
C ALA A 44 10.23 6.61 13.12
N ALA A 45 11.13 6.11 12.28
CA ALA A 45 11.14 6.44 10.86
C ALA A 45 10.07 5.58 10.17
N GLY A 46 8.98 6.20 9.72
CA GLY A 46 7.98 5.52 8.88
C GLY A 46 8.57 5.25 7.50
N VAL A 47 8.81 3.98 7.17
CA VAL A 47 9.43 3.57 5.90
C VAL A 47 8.37 3.08 4.92
N GLY A 48 7.84 4.00 4.11
CA GLY A 48 7.33 3.65 2.78
C GLY A 48 8.50 3.61 1.81
N GLY A 49 9.16 2.44 1.68
CA GLY A 49 10.45 2.31 1.00
C GLY A 49 10.46 1.33 -0.17
N VAL A 50 10.19 1.82 -1.37
CA VAL A 50 10.44 1.08 -2.62
C VAL A 50 11.94 1.13 -2.96
N LEU A 51 12.48 0.09 -3.60
CA LEU A 51 13.90 -0.04 -3.92
C LEU A 51 14.42 1.10 -4.83
N ALA A 52 15.57 1.67 -4.47
CA ALA A 52 16.39 2.50 -5.35
C ALA A 52 17.87 2.08 -5.23
N VAL A 53 18.34 1.25 -6.16
CA VAL A 53 19.76 0.82 -6.22
C VAL A 53 20.54 1.80 -7.10
N VAL A 54 21.48 2.55 -6.51
CA VAL A 54 22.45 3.38 -7.25
C VAL A 54 23.86 3.14 -6.71
N ALA A 55 24.80 2.85 -7.61
CA ALA A 55 26.16 2.46 -7.25
C ALA A 55 27.05 3.66 -6.87
N ALA A 56 27.84 3.51 -5.80
CA ALA A 56 28.81 4.50 -5.38
C ALA A 56 30.15 4.36 -6.13
N VAL A 57 30.45 5.31 -7.02
CA VAL A 57 31.80 5.47 -7.60
C VAL A 57 32.55 6.54 -6.80
N VAL A 58 33.54 6.12 -6.00
CA VAL A 58 34.35 7.02 -5.17
C VAL A 58 35.60 7.47 -5.92
N GLY A 59 35.76 8.79 -6.09
CA GLY A 59 36.97 9.42 -6.64
C GLY A 59 37.34 10.69 -5.86
N PRO A 60 38.40 10.67 -5.02
CA PRO A 60 38.70 11.79 -4.12
C PRO A 60 39.63 12.84 -4.77
N ALA A 61 39.32 14.12 -4.58
CA ALA A 61 40.20 15.23 -4.95
C ALA A 61 40.08 16.42 -3.98
N ALA A 62 40.89 16.41 -2.92
CA ALA A 62 41.10 17.55 -2.03
C ALA A 62 42.60 17.86 -1.91
N LEU A 63 42.93 19.13 -1.63
CA LEU A 63 44.25 19.76 -1.41
C LEU A 63 44.91 20.49 -2.60
N ARG A 64 44.91 21.83 -2.50
CA ARG A 64 46.05 22.75 -2.71
C ARG A 64 45.69 24.12 -2.12
N THR A 65 46.10 24.41 -0.89
CA THR A 65 47.34 25.14 -0.50
C THR A 65 47.30 26.65 -0.80
N ALA A 66 47.56 27.46 0.24
CA ALA A 66 47.46 28.93 0.17
C ALA A 66 48.79 29.62 -0.22
N ALA A 67 48.67 30.61 -1.10
CA ALA A 67 49.58 31.71 -1.42
C ALA A 67 48.78 32.66 -2.34
N GLU A 68 48.94 33.99 -2.39
CA GLU A 68 49.82 34.92 -1.67
C GLU A 68 49.11 36.30 -1.63
N GLN A 69 49.43 37.17 -0.67
CA GLN A 69 48.98 38.58 -0.74
C GLN A 69 49.86 39.37 -1.70
N PRO A 70 49.28 40.36 -2.40
CA PRO A 70 49.88 41.69 -2.29
C PRO A 70 48.85 42.82 -2.07
N ALA A 71 49.30 43.85 -1.38
CA ALA A 71 48.67 45.17 -1.26
C ALA A 71 49.79 46.22 -1.08
N PRO A 72 49.53 47.53 -1.25
CA PRO A 72 48.28 48.18 -1.67
C PRO A 72 48.44 49.02 -2.96
N ALA A 73 47.32 49.54 -3.48
CA ALA A 73 47.31 50.70 -4.37
C ALA A 73 46.33 51.74 -3.81
N THR A 74 46.84 52.89 -3.36
CA THR A 74 46.03 54.00 -2.86
C THR A 74 45.49 54.87 -3.99
N SER A 75 44.20 55.17 -3.99
CA SER A 75 43.64 56.30 -4.75
C SER A 75 42.56 57.01 -3.94
N SER A 76 42.69 58.32 -3.83
CA SER A 76 41.76 59.21 -3.13
C SER A 76 40.79 59.85 -4.13
N VAL A 77 39.49 59.80 -3.83
CA VAL A 77 38.47 60.63 -4.49
C VAL A 77 37.55 61.21 -3.40
N ALA A 78 37.19 62.48 -3.54
CA ALA A 78 36.44 63.27 -2.56
C ALA A 78 34.93 62.91 -2.53
N PRO A 79 34.21 63.22 -1.43
CA PRO A 79 32.77 62.98 -1.35
C PRO A 79 31.98 63.94 -2.26
N THR A 80 31.24 63.38 -3.21
CA THR A 80 30.25 64.11 -4.02
C THR A 80 28.86 64.02 -3.42
N THR A 81 28.23 65.17 -3.17
CA THR A 81 26.80 65.27 -2.84
C THR A 81 25.96 64.66 -3.97
N PRO A 82 24.94 63.83 -3.68
CA PRO A 82 24.12 63.20 -4.71
C PRO A 82 23.27 64.24 -5.48
N ALA A 83 23.21 64.09 -6.80
CA ALA A 83 22.33 64.88 -7.66
C ALA A 83 20.89 64.32 -7.64
N PRO A 84 19.85 65.18 -7.67
CA PRO A 84 18.47 64.73 -7.81
C PRO A 84 18.25 64.15 -9.22
N GLY A 85 17.81 62.90 -9.32
CA GLY A 85 17.62 62.19 -10.59
C GLY A 85 18.29 60.82 -10.70
N ALA A 86 18.83 60.27 -9.61
CA ALA A 86 19.24 58.87 -9.59
C ALA A 86 18.02 57.94 -9.79
N THR A 87 17.99 57.23 -10.92
CA THR A 87 17.17 56.02 -11.08
C THR A 87 17.46 55.07 -9.91
N PRO A 88 16.45 54.46 -9.26
CA PRO A 88 16.73 53.47 -8.22
C PRO A 88 17.64 52.38 -8.77
N ALA A 89 18.65 51.99 -7.99
CA ALA A 89 19.44 50.82 -8.29
C ALA A 89 18.53 49.58 -8.36
N PRO A 90 18.85 48.55 -9.17
CA PRO A 90 18.14 47.29 -9.10
C PRO A 90 18.18 46.78 -7.65
N THR A 91 17.01 46.46 -7.11
CA THR A 91 16.89 45.90 -5.77
C THR A 91 17.66 44.58 -5.69
N SER A 92 18.24 44.30 -4.52
CA SER A 92 18.78 42.96 -4.28
C SER A 92 17.60 41.97 -4.26
N PRO A 93 17.75 40.75 -4.80
CA PRO A 93 16.77 39.69 -4.61
C PRO A 93 16.41 39.43 -3.13
N GLU A 94 17.31 39.78 -2.20
CA GLU A 94 17.05 39.73 -0.76
C GLU A 94 16.11 40.85 -0.28
N SER A 95 16.25 42.07 -0.82
CA SER A 95 15.31 43.17 -0.53
C SER A 95 13.94 42.95 -1.16
N ASP A 96 13.86 42.28 -2.31
CA ASP A 96 12.58 41.90 -2.92
C ASP A 96 11.88 40.82 -2.07
N ARG A 97 12.61 39.82 -1.56
CA ARG A 97 12.08 38.81 -0.64
C ARG A 97 11.53 39.39 0.65
N GLU A 98 12.25 40.29 1.31
CA GLU A 98 11.76 40.90 2.56
C GLU A 98 10.59 41.86 2.30
N ALA A 99 10.53 42.53 1.14
CA ALA A 99 9.36 43.29 0.72
C ALA A 99 8.12 42.40 0.48
N VAL A 100 8.31 41.21 -0.11
CA VAL A 100 7.25 40.18 -0.24
C VAL A 100 6.80 39.68 1.13
N ALA A 101 7.74 39.33 2.01
CA ALA A 101 7.45 38.84 3.35
C ALA A 101 6.70 39.90 4.19
N ALA A 102 7.10 41.18 4.10
CA ALA A 102 6.41 42.29 4.75
C ALA A 102 4.97 42.49 4.22
N ARG A 103 4.72 42.27 2.92
CA ARG A 103 3.36 42.30 2.35
C ARG A 103 2.50 41.13 2.84
N LEU A 104 3.05 39.92 2.88
CA LEU A 104 2.35 38.73 3.39
C LEU A 104 2.00 38.86 4.88
N ARG A 105 2.94 39.36 5.71
CA ARG A 105 2.70 39.62 7.15
C ARG A 105 1.68 40.75 7.41
N ALA A 106 1.27 41.51 6.39
CA ALA A 106 0.27 42.56 6.49
C ALA A 106 -1.14 42.11 6.07
N LEU A 107 -1.31 40.87 5.64
CA LEU A 107 -2.62 40.30 5.31
C LEU A 107 -3.45 40.02 6.58
N PRO A 108 -4.80 40.10 6.51
CA PRO A 108 -5.66 39.64 7.59
C PRO A 108 -5.39 38.18 7.98
N GLY A 109 -5.55 37.83 9.25
CA GLY A 109 -5.47 36.44 9.69
C GLY A 109 -4.09 35.76 9.62
N VAL A 110 -3.01 36.45 9.20
CA VAL A 110 -1.65 35.90 9.16
C VAL A 110 -0.92 36.10 10.49
N ALA A 111 -0.37 35.01 11.05
CA ALA A 111 0.43 35.02 12.29
C ALA A 111 1.93 35.03 12.02
N ALA A 112 2.38 34.24 11.04
CA ALA A 112 3.79 34.09 10.68
C ALA A 112 3.98 33.93 9.17
N VAL A 113 5.15 34.31 8.68
CA VAL A 113 5.56 34.15 7.28
C VAL A 113 7.03 33.73 7.22
N GLU A 114 7.28 32.57 6.63
CA GLU A 114 8.64 32.13 6.27
C GLU A 114 8.83 32.35 4.77
N ALA A 115 9.71 33.28 4.39
CA ALA A 115 10.11 33.48 3.00
C ALA A 115 11.22 32.47 2.67
N LEU A 116 10.94 31.56 1.74
CA LEU A 116 11.79 30.41 1.46
C LEU A 116 12.53 30.59 0.11
N GLY A 117 13.41 29.64 -0.21
CA GLY A 117 14.40 29.77 -1.28
C GLY A 117 13.81 29.67 -2.69
N THR A 118 14.66 29.79 -3.71
CA THR A 118 14.28 29.62 -5.12
C THR A 118 14.16 28.14 -5.53
N ALA A 119 13.59 27.29 -4.66
CA ALA A 119 13.37 25.86 -4.91
C ALA A 119 12.29 25.28 -3.97
N GLY A 120 11.29 24.60 -4.53
CA GLY A 120 10.27 23.81 -3.83
C GLY A 120 9.20 24.58 -3.07
N GLU A 121 9.59 25.55 -2.23
CA GLU A 121 8.66 26.36 -1.43
C GLU A 121 9.12 27.82 -1.50
N SER A 122 8.27 28.73 -2.01
CA SER A 122 8.65 30.16 -2.15
C SER A 122 8.22 31.00 -0.94
N ALA A 123 7.06 30.67 -0.35
CA ALA A 123 6.61 31.25 0.91
C ALA A 123 5.74 30.27 1.69
N ARG A 124 5.83 30.32 3.02
CA ARG A 124 4.91 29.70 3.96
C ARG A 124 4.18 30.77 4.76
N VAL A 125 2.87 30.60 4.95
CA VAL A 125 1.98 31.51 5.67
C VAL A 125 1.22 30.71 6.73
N THR A 126 1.49 30.98 8.00
CA THR A 126 0.77 30.37 9.13
C THR A 126 -0.37 31.30 9.56
N LEU A 127 -1.60 30.79 9.62
CA LEU A 127 -2.76 31.56 10.07
C LEU A 127 -2.81 31.73 11.61
N VAL A 128 -3.50 32.78 12.06
CA VAL A 128 -3.77 33.07 13.48
C VAL A 128 -4.68 32.01 14.09
N GLY A 129 -4.41 31.65 15.35
CA GLY A 129 -5.33 30.89 16.21
C GLY A 129 -6.13 31.82 17.14
N PRO A 130 -7.47 31.67 17.28
CA PRO A 130 -8.33 30.76 16.53
C PRO A 130 -8.39 31.12 15.05
N LEU A 131 -8.62 30.12 14.20
CA LEU A 131 -8.64 30.28 12.74
C LEU A 131 -9.71 31.30 12.28
N PRO A 132 -9.46 32.05 11.19
CA PRO A 132 -10.48 32.85 10.51
C PRO A 132 -11.66 31.99 10.01
N THR A 133 -12.74 32.60 9.52
CA THR A 133 -13.77 31.81 8.81
C THR A 133 -13.17 31.19 7.53
N PRO A 134 -13.72 30.08 7.00
CA PRO A 134 -13.24 29.47 5.75
C PRO A 134 -13.09 30.49 4.61
N GLU A 135 -14.03 31.42 4.49
CA GLU A 135 -14.10 32.45 3.46
C GLU A 135 -13.10 33.61 3.70
N GLU A 136 -12.65 33.81 4.93
CA GLU A 136 -11.57 34.75 5.26
C GLU A 136 -10.19 34.11 5.06
N ALA A 137 -10.04 32.83 5.43
CA ALA A 137 -8.83 32.06 5.24
C ALA A 137 -8.51 31.86 3.75
N GLN A 138 -9.51 31.50 2.92
CA GLN A 138 -9.34 31.39 1.47
C GLN A 138 -8.95 32.73 0.83
N ARG A 139 -9.65 33.82 1.15
CA ARG A 139 -9.32 35.16 0.63
C ARG A 139 -7.89 35.58 0.98
N THR A 140 -7.42 35.21 2.18
CA THR A 140 -6.04 35.44 2.62
C THR A 140 -5.04 34.62 1.80
N ALA A 141 -5.38 33.37 1.46
CA ALA A 141 -4.60 32.51 0.57
C ALA A 141 -4.56 33.02 -0.89
N ASP A 142 -5.67 33.57 -1.39
CA ASP A 142 -5.76 34.19 -2.72
C ASP A 142 -4.89 35.44 -2.81
N ASP A 143 -5.01 36.36 -1.84
CA ASP A 143 -4.20 37.58 -1.75
C ASP A 143 -2.71 37.24 -1.58
N ALA A 144 -2.37 36.23 -0.76
CA ALA A 144 -1.00 35.74 -0.61
C ALA A 144 -0.45 35.15 -1.91
N SER A 145 -1.25 34.35 -2.63
CA SER A 145 -0.88 33.78 -3.93
C SER A 145 -0.62 34.88 -4.96
N ALA A 146 -1.46 35.91 -5.00
CA ALA A 146 -1.27 37.07 -5.87
C ALA A 146 -0.02 37.90 -5.51
N ILE A 147 0.36 37.98 -4.23
CA ILE A 147 1.61 38.61 -3.79
C ILE A 147 2.84 37.82 -4.26
N VAL A 148 2.82 36.48 -4.13
CA VAL A 148 3.93 35.59 -4.50
C VAL A 148 4.08 35.46 -6.03
N ALA A 149 2.97 35.29 -6.76
CA ALA A 149 2.98 35.18 -8.22
C ALA A 149 3.46 36.46 -8.94
N ALA A 150 3.40 37.62 -8.27
CA ALA A 150 3.88 38.90 -8.80
C ALA A 150 5.42 39.08 -8.74
N VAL A 151 6.17 38.12 -8.20
CA VAL A 151 7.63 38.19 -8.09
C VAL A 151 8.30 37.90 -9.46
N PRO A 152 9.18 38.77 -9.97
CA PRO A 152 9.89 38.54 -11.23
C PRO A 152 10.66 37.21 -11.24
N GLY A 153 10.40 36.38 -12.25
CA GLY A 153 10.99 35.03 -12.36
C GLY A 153 10.12 33.90 -11.78
N GLY A 154 8.92 34.20 -11.26
CA GLY A 154 7.96 33.23 -10.73
C GLY A 154 7.33 32.27 -11.75
N GLY A 155 8.13 31.53 -12.53
CA GLY A 155 7.66 30.40 -13.33
C GLY A 155 7.41 29.12 -12.52
N ALA A 156 8.05 29.00 -11.36
CA ALA A 156 7.99 27.86 -10.45
C ALA A 156 7.78 28.33 -9.00
N TRP A 157 6.84 29.25 -8.78
CA TRP A 157 6.50 29.74 -7.44
C TRP A 157 5.60 28.74 -6.70
N SER A 158 5.67 28.77 -5.37
CA SER A 158 4.79 27.99 -4.51
C SER A 158 4.51 28.67 -3.18
N LEU A 159 3.25 28.62 -2.76
CA LEU A 159 2.77 29.11 -1.47
C LEU A 159 2.23 27.94 -0.66
N ARG A 160 2.65 27.82 0.60
CA ARG A 160 2.01 26.95 1.58
C ARG A 160 1.24 27.78 2.60
N VAL A 161 -0.05 27.49 2.78
CA VAL A 161 -0.90 28.07 3.83
C VAL A 161 -1.20 26.99 4.86
N GLU A 162 -1.02 27.29 6.15
CA GLU A 162 -1.16 26.29 7.22
C GLU A 162 -1.72 26.89 8.51
N GLY A 163 -2.18 26.03 9.42
CA GLY A 163 -2.69 26.44 10.72
C GLY A 163 -3.14 25.28 11.61
N THR A 164 -3.64 25.61 12.79
CA THR A 164 -4.10 24.65 13.81
C THR A 164 -5.53 24.97 14.22
N GLY A 165 -6.43 23.98 14.11
CA GLY A 165 -7.82 24.04 14.54
C GLY A 165 -7.97 24.01 16.07
N GLY A 166 -9.17 24.34 16.56
CA GLY A 166 -9.45 24.45 18.00
C GLY A 166 -9.22 23.15 18.79
N ALA A 167 -9.38 21.99 18.14
CA ALA A 167 -9.13 20.67 18.70
C ALA A 167 -7.65 20.22 18.65
N GLY A 168 -6.74 21.07 18.17
CA GLY A 168 -5.32 20.75 17.99
C GLY A 168 -4.96 20.05 16.67
N GLY A 169 -5.95 19.69 15.84
CA GLY A 169 -5.72 19.23 14.48
C GLY A 169 -5.03 20.30 13.62
N THR A 170 -4.26 19.87 12.62
CA THR A 170 -3.47 20.76 11.75
C THR A 170 -3.92 20.68 10.30
N PHE A 171 -3.69 21.75 9.54
CA PHE A 171 -3.85 21.71 8.10
C PHE A 171 -2.68 22.38 7.39
N ALA A 172 -2.39 21.92 6.16
CA ALA A 172 -1.50 22.59 5.22
C ALA A 172 -2.02 22.44 3.79
N VAL A 173 -2.08 23.54 3.04
CA VAL A 173 -2.47 23.60 1.64
C VAL A 173 -1.34 24.21 0.84
N ALA A 174 -0.89 23.52 -0.21
CA ALA A 174 0.14 23.99 -1.14
C ALA A 174 -0.49 24.45 -2.46
N HIS A 175 -0.08 25.62 -2.94
CA HIS A 175 -0.55 26.25 -4.17
C HIS A 175 0.64 26.66 -5.06
N GLY A 176 0.40 26.76 -6.37
CA GLY A 176 1.35 27.31 -7.35
C GLY A 176 2.08 26.26 -8.20
N PRO A 177 2.67 26.66 -9.33
CA PRO A 177 3.30 25.76 -10.31
C PRO A 177 4.58 25.07 -9.83
N GLY A 178 5.15 25.50 -8.70
CA GLY A 178 6.28 24.85 -8.04
C GLY A 178 5.90 24.14 -6.73
N ALA A 179 4.62 23.89 -6.47
CA ALA A 179 4.18 23.15 -5.28
C ALA A 179 4.61 21.67 -5.37
N ASP A 180 4.70 21.00 -4.21
CA ASP A 180 5.07 19.58 -4.13
C ASP A 180 3.99 18.68 -4.75
N THR A 181 4.41 17.91 -5.77
CA THR A 181 3.59 16.97 -6.56
C THR A 181 4.03 15.51 -6.38
N ASP A 182 5.00 15.20 -5.50
CA ASP A 182 5.65 13.89 -5.37
C ASP A 182 4.70 12.75 -4.88
N ARG A 183 3.39 13.02 -4.73
CA ARG A 183 2.41 12.15 -4.08
C ARG A 183 1.11 11.89 -4.86
N GLY A 184 1.02 12.36 -6.10
CA GLY A 184 -0.10 12.03 -6.99
C GLY A 184 -0.03 12.75 -8.32
N VAL A 185 0.94 12.34 -9.12
CA VAL A 185 0.82 12.47 -10.58
C VAL A 185 -0.23 11.49 -11.08
N ASP A 186 -0.92 11.84 -12.16
CA ASP A 186 -1.79 10.94 -12.92
C ASP A 186 -0.98 9.71 -13.37
N PRO A 187 -1.29 8.48 -12.92
CA PRO A 187 -0.54 7.29 -13.32
C PRO A 187 -0.61 6.99 -14.83
N ALA A 188 -1.57 7.57 -15.56
CA ALA A 188 -1.67 7.41 -17.01
C ALA A 188 -0.79 8.37 -17.82
N THR A 189 -0.36 9.51 -17.25
CA THR A 189 0.39 10.56 -17.99
C THR A 189 1.65 11.06 -17.30
N GLY A 190 1.80 10.87 -15.99
CA GLY A 190 2.89 11.42 -15.20
C GLY A 190 2.76 12.92 -14.85
N GLU A 191 1.64 13.55 -15.21
CA GLU A 191 1.38 14.98 -14.94
C GLU A 191 0.65 15.19 -13.60
N PRO A 192 0.84 16.33 -12.89
CA PRO A 192 0.11 16.63 -11.66
C PRO A 192 -1.40 16.78 -11.89
N ARG A 193 -2.21 16.43 -10.90
CA ARG A 193 -3.68 16.64 -10.90
C ARG A 193 -4.10 17.91 -10.13
N PRO A 194 -4.14 19.10 -10.75
CA PRO A 194 -4.53 20.36 -10.08
C PRO A 194 -5.99 20.39 -9.63
N GLU A 195 -6.86 19.59 -10.23
CA GLU A 195 -8.27 19.46 -9.87
C GLU A 195 -8.49 18.96 -8.43
N LEU A 196 -7.57 18.15 -7.89
CA LEU A 196 -7.63 17.67 -6.49
C LEU A 196 -7.47 18.79 -5.46
N LEU A 197 -6.74 19.86 -5.82
CA LEU A 197 -6.61 21.04 -4.97
C LEU A 197 -7.93 21.81 -4.90
N GLY A 198 -8.64 21.97 -6.03
CA GLY A 198 -9.88 22.74 -6.13
C GLY A 198 -9.67 24.25 -5.92
N ALA A 199 -10.75 25.03 -6.07
CA ALA A 199 -10.69 26.49 -5.92
C ALA A 199 -10.61 26.91 -4.43
N ASP A 200 -11.51 26.37 -3.60
CA ASP A 200 -11.71 26.77 -2.20
C ASP A 200 -10.86 25.95 -1.20
N ALA A 201 -9.69 25.48 -1.63
CA ALA A 201 -8.84 24.53 -0.91
C ALA A 201 -8.56 24.88 0.56
N VAL A 202 -8.32 26.16 0.87
CA VAL A 202 -8.04 26.63 2.24
C VAL A 202 -9.33 26.79 3.04
N ALA A 203 -10.45 27.17 2.40
CA ALA A 203 -11.75 27.15 3.07
C ALA A 203 -12.10 25.73 3.53
N ASP A 204 -11.97 24.76 2.62
CA ASP A 204 -12.38 23.37 2.85
C ASP A 204 -11.48 22.69 3.88
N ALA A 205 -10.17 22.95 3.84
CA ALA A 205 -9.23 22.51 4.88
C ALA A 205 -9.55 23.11 6.26
N VAL A 206 -9.97 24.38 6.33
CA VAL A 206 -10.41 25.04 7.58
C VAL A 206 -11.74 24.47 8.09
N ARG A 207 -12.67 24.05 7.21
CA ARG A 207 -13.89 23.32 7.62
C ARG A 207 -13.52 21.95 8.20
N LEU A 208 -12.74 21.14 7.48
CA LEU A 208 -12.36 19.79 7.91
C LEU A 208 -11.62 19.79 9.26
N VAL A 209 -10.60 20.65 9.43
CA VAL A 209 -9.80 20.74 10.67
C VAL A 209 -10.56 21.32 11.87
N ALA A 210 -11.79 21.83 11.68
CA ALA A 210 -12.66 22.28 12.77
C ALA A 210 -13.41 21.14 13.46
N HIS A 211 -13.36 19.91 12.92
CA HIS A 211 -13.98 18.73 13.52
C HIS A 211 -12.99 17.98 14.44
N ASP A 212 -13.35 17.78 15.71
CA ASP A 212 -12.51 17.12 16.74
C ASP A 212 -11.83 15.80 16.34
N PRO A 213 -12.41 14.93 15.48
CA PRO A 213 -11.74 13.73 14.95
C PRO A 213 -10.54 13.99 14.04
N VAL A 214 -10.52 15.11 13.31
CA VAL A 214 -9.51 15.39 12.27
C VAL A 214 -8.21 15.83 12.94
N ARG A 215 -7.13 15.11 12.67
CA ARG A 215 -5.78 15.39 13.18
C ARG A 215 -4.93 16.13 12.16
N ARG A 216 -5.08 15.79 10.88
CA ARG A 216 -4.33 16.43 9.79
C ARG A 216 -5.16 16.54 8.52
N VAL A 217 -4.98 17.65 7.82
CA VAL A 217 -5.39 17.81 6.41
C VAL A 217 -4.17 18.27 5.61
N PHE A 218 -3.88 17.62 4.49
CA PHE A 218 -2.86 18.05 3.54
C PHE A 218 -3.43 18.05 2.12
N LEU A 219 -3.42 19.23 1.47
CA LEU A 219 -3.86 19.41 0.09
C LEU A 219 -2.73 19.99 -0.76
N SER A 220 -2.49 19.45 -1.96
CA SER A 220 -1.59 20.00 -2.97
C SER A 220 -2.10 19.65 -4.39
N PRO A 221 -1.53 20.22 -5.47
CA PRO A 221 -1.74 19.66 -6.80
C PRO A 221 -1.25 18.20 -6.80
N GLY A 222 -2.17 17.25 -7.02
CA GLY A 222 -1.85 15.84 -6.88
C GLY A 222 -1.93 15.25 -5.47
N SER A 223 -2.45 15.94 -4.44
CA SER A 223 -2.67 15.28 -3.14
C SER A 223 -3.87 15.83 -2.38
N ALA A 224 -4.67 14.92 -1.85
CA ALA A 224 -5.79 15.21 -0.95
C ALA A 224 -5.79 14.17 0.16
N SER A 225 -5.19 14.51 1.30
CA SER A 225 -4.85 13.58 2.37
C SER A 225 -5.43 14.04 3.70
N VAL A 226 -6.13 13.16 4.41
CA VAL A 226 -6.73 13.44 5.73
C VAL A 226 -6.36 12.34 6.73
N ASP A 227 -5.82 12.73 7.88
CA ASP A 227 -5.57 11.84 9.01
C ASP A 227 -6.58 12.11 10.15
N VAL A 228 -7.14 11.06 10.72
CA VAL A 228 -8.12 11.09 11.82
C VAL A 228 -7.53 10.54 13.13
N GLY A 229 -8.23 10.72 14.26
CA GLY A 229 -7.75 10.32 15.58
C GLY A 229 -7.83 8.83 15.89
N THR A 230 -8.87 8.14 15.42
CA THR A 230 -9.11 6.70 15.65
C THR A 230 -9.75 6.04 14.43
N ALA A 231 -9.72 4.71 14.32
CA ALA A 231 -10.35 4.02 13.19
C ALA A 231 -11.88 4.22 13.13
N ASP A 232 -12.53 4.30 14.30
CA ASP A 232 -13.96 4.61 14.45
C ASP A 232 -14.37 5.95 13.78
N ASP A 233 -13.43 6.90 13.67
CA ASP A 233 -13.67 8.22 13.07
C ASP A 233 -13.73 8.20 11.53
N LEU A 234 -13.19 7.16 10.87
CA LEU A 234 -12.96 7.11 9.43
C LEU A 234 -14.25 7.35 8.61
N VAL A 235 -15.32 6.63 8.94
CA VAL A 235 -16.64 6.76 8.27
C VAL A 235 -17.21 8.17 8.45
N GLY A 236 -17.09 8.74 9.65
CA GLY A 236 -17.58 10.08 9.95
C GLY A 236 -16.85 11.17 9.16
N VAL A 237 -15.52 11.07 9.05
CA VAL A 237 -14.70 12.03 8.30
C VAL A 237 -14.84 11.85 6.79
N ALA A 238 -14.98 10.62 6.29
CA ALA A 238 -15.31 10.37 4.89
C ALA A 238 -16.63 11.03 4.48
N ALA A 239 -17.67 10.94 5.32
CA ALA A 239 -18.93 11.61 5.08
C ALA A 239 -18.81 13.15 5.02
N LEU A 240 -17.91 13.75 5.82
CA LEU A 240 -17.60 15.19 5.74
C LEU A 240 -16.91 15.54 4.42
N VAL A 241 -15.88 14.80 3.99
CA VAL A 241 -15.17 15.09 2.74
C VAL A 241 -16.07 14.92 1.51
N ARG A 242 -16.96 13.91 1.51
CA ARG A 242 -18.00 13.77 0.47
C ARG A 242 -18.99 14.94 0.45
N ALA A 243 -19.29 15.56 1.59
CA ALA A 243 -20.17 16.73 1.66
C ALA A 243 -19.52 18.01 1.09
N GLU A 244 -18.19 18.15 1.22
CA GLU A 244 -17.39 19.18 0.54
C GLU A 244 -17.16 18.87 -0.96
N GLY A 245 -17.64 17.72 -1.46
CA GLY A 245 -17.60 17.36 -2.87
C GLY A 245 -16.21 16.96 -3.41
N ARG A 246 -15.31 16.52 -2.53
CA ARG A 246 -13.90 16.19 -2.86
C ARG A 246 -13.65 14.69 -2.87
N GLY A 247 -12.66 14.28 -3.66
CA GLY A 247 -11.98 12.98 -3.52
C GLY A 247 -10.77 13.08 -2.59
N LEU A 248 -10.16 11.93 -2.28
CA LEU A 248 -8.98 11.80 -1.42
C LEU A 248 -7.95 10.87 -2.04
N THR A 249 -6.69 11.28 -2.10
CA THR A 249 -5.56 10.37 -2.36
C THR A 249 -5.29 9.46 -1.15
N SER A 250 -5.61 9.92 0.07
CA SER A 250 -5.59 9.04 1.24
C SER A 250 -6.52 9.49 2.37
N LEU A 251 -7.06 8.52 3.09
CA LEU A 251 -7.74 8.69 4.37
C LEU A 251 -7.16 7.69 5.37
N GLY A 252 -6.63 8.14 6.50
CA GLY A 252 -5.95 7.26 7.47
C GLY A 252 -6.07 7.72 8.91
N VAL A 253 -5.51 6.95 9.84
CA VAL A 253 -5.48 7.26 11.28
C VAL A 253 -4.07 7.70 11.67
N GLU A 254 -3.94 8.88 12.29
CA GLU A 254 -2.65 9.56 12.53
C GLU A 254 -1.65 8.68 13.28
N GLY A 255 -0.44 8.52 12.72
CA GLY A 255 0.65 7.78 13.35
C GLY A 255 0.46 6.25 13.39
N SER A 256 -0.59 5.72 12.75
CA SER A 256 -0.85 4.29 12.60
C SER A 256 -0.56 3.79 11.18
N GLY A 257 -0.69 2.49 10.95
CA GLY A 257 -0.77 1.90 9.61
C GLY A 257 -2.19 1.69 9.08
N VAL A 258 -3.23 2.35 9.61
CA VAL A 258 -4.63 2.10 9.24
C VAL A 258 -5.11 3.17 8.24
N GLY A 259 -5.60 2.76 7.06
CA GLY A 259 -6.20 3.67 6.10
C GLY A 259 -6.38 3.14 4.67
N THR A 260 -6.73 4.05 3.76
CA THR A 260 -6.89 3.82 2.33
C THR A 260 -5.95 4.72 1.53
N TYR A 261 -5.41 4.19 0.43
CA TYR A 261 -4.70 4.95 -0.61
C TYR A 261 -5.42 4.79 -1.95
N ASP A 262 -5.89 5.89 -2.53
CA ASP A 262 -6.43 5.98 -3.89
C ASP A 262 -5.39 6.75 -4.74
N GLY A 263 -4.77 6.06 -5.70
CA GLY A 263 -3.75 6.66 -6.57
C GLY A 263 -4.33 7.66 -7.57
N ASP A 264 -5.62 7.58 -7.88
CA ASP A 264 -6.33 8.55 -8.71
C ASP A 264 -6.80 9.77 -7.89
N GLY A 265 -7.13 9.57 -6.61
CA GLY A 265 -7.61 10.60 -5.69
C GLY A 265 -8.99 11.16 -6.03
N LEU A 266 -9.70 10.56 -6.99
CA LEU A 266 -10.97 11.04 -7.53
C LEU A 266 -12.17 10.60 -6.67
N THR A 267 -11.99 9.63 -5.78
CA THR A 267 -13.07 9.05 -4.97
C THR A 267 -12.88 9.32 -3.48
N VAL A 268 -13.92 9.06 -2.69
CA VAL A 268 -13.79 8.85 -1.25
C VAL A 268 -14.20 7.39 -1.00
N PRO A 269 -13.39 6.59 -0.28
CA PRO A 269 -13.74 5.21 0.07
C PRO A 269 -15.14 5.11 0.66
N ASP A 270 -15.86 4.02 0.38
CA ASP A 270 -17.22 3.84 0.90
C ASP A 270 -17.26 3.45 2.39
N ASP A 271 -18.44 3.60 3.00
CA ASP A 271 -18.61 3.37 4.44
C ASP A 271 -18.40 1.90 4.85
N ALA A 272 -18.61 0.95 3.93
CA ALA A 272 -18.42 -0.47 4.22
C ALA A 272 -16.93 -0.85 4.22
N LEU A 273 -16.15 -0.32 3.28
CA LEU A 273 -14.68 -0.48 3.28
C LEU A 273 -14.07 0.15 4.53
N LEU A 274 -14.49 1.36 4.89
CA LEU A 274 -13.96 2.04 6.08
C LEU A 274 -14.38 1.35 7.39
N THR A 275 -15.57 0.75 7.45
CA THR A 275 -15.98 -0.11 8.57
C THR A 275 -15.11 -1.36 8.66
N LEU A 276 -14.87 -2.06 7.53
CA LEU A 276 -14.00 -3.23 7.47
C LEU A 276 -12.57 -2.92 7.94
N LEU A 277 -12.01 -1.77 7.55
CA LEU A 277 -10.68 -1.34 8.01
C LEU A 277 -10.64 -1.12 9.53
N ALA A 278 -11.70 -0.56 10.12
CA ALA A 278 -11.79 -0.36 11.57
C ALA A 278 -11.96 -1.68 12.34
N ASP A 279 -12.85 -2.57 11.87
CA ASP A 279 -13.05 -3.90 12.47
C ASP A 279 -11.76 -4.73 12.44
N VAL A 280 -11.03 -4.73 11.32
CA VAL A 280 -9.75 -5.45 11.18
C VAL A 280 -8.64 -4.80 11.99
N ALA A 281 -8.61 -3.47 12.11
CA ALA A 281 -7.65 -2.76 12.96
C ALA A 281 -7.88 -2.99 14.47
N ALA A 282 -9.06 -3.45 14.87
CA ALA A 282 -9.37 -3.82 16.25
C ALA A 282 -8.91 -5.25 16.63
N GLU A 283 -8.50 -6.09 15.66
CA GLU A 283 -8.08 -7.47 15.92
C GLU A 283 -6.74 -7.55 16.70
N PRO A 284 -6.63 -8.39 17.75
CA PRO A 284 -5.44 -8.45 18.59
C PRO A 284 -4.14 -8.77 17.83
N GLY A 285 -3.20 -7.83 17.86
CA GLY A 285 -1.88 -7.95 17.23
C GLY A 285 -1.76 -7.28 15.86
N VAL A 286 -2.86 -6.82 15.25
CA VAL A 286 -2.80 -6.02 14.03
C VAL A 286 -2.12 -4.68 14.29
N THR A 287 -1.24 -4.27 13.38
CA THR A 287 -0.44 -3.02 13.47
C THR A 287 -0.60 -2.11 12.26
N GLN A 288 -1.01 -2.67 11.12
CA GLN A 288 -1.20 -1.96 9.85
C GLN A 288 -2.34 -2.63 9.07
N VAL A 289 -3.22 -1.82 8.47
CA VAL A 289 -4.38 -2.22 7.65
C VAL A 289 -4.52 -1.19 6.54
N VAL A 290 -3.97 -1.47 5.36
CA VAL A 290 -3.94 -0.54 4.22
C VAL A 290 -4.68 -1.13 3.03
N HIS A 291 -5.69 -0.41 2.53
CA HIS A 291 -6.31 -0.69 1.24
C HIS A 291 -5.64 0.18 0.16
N GLU A 292 -5.04 -0.41 -0.88
CA GLU A 292 -4.52 0.30 -2.06
C GLU A 292 -5.43 0.05 -3.28
N ALA A 293 -5.95 1.12 -3.89
CA ALA A 293 -6.93 1.03 -4.98
C ALA A 293 -6.31 0.80 -6.37
N ALA A 294 -5.09 1.31 -6.62
CA ALA A 294 -4.32 1.07 -7.84
C ALA A 294 -2.86 1.53 -7.71
N ARG A 295 -1.92 0.76 -8.27
CA ARG A 295 -0.56 1.23 -8.60
C ARG A 295 -0.02 0.59 -9.90
N ASP A 296 0.18 1.46 -10.89
CA ASP A 296 1.08 1.37 -12.04
C ASP A 296 0.92 0.20 -13.07
N THR A 297 0.57 0.58 -14.30
CA THR A 297 0.62 -0.16 -15.58
C THR A 297 -0.31 -1.34 -15.90
N PHE A 298 -0.94 -2.05 -14.95
CA PHE A 298 -1.88 -3.14 -15.26
C PHE A 298 -3.05 -3.23 -14.27
N GLN A 299 -4.16 -3.87 -14.66
CA GLN A 299 -5.20 -4.29 -13.71
C GLN A 299 -4.56 -5.14 -12.60
N GLN A 300 -4.69 -4.64 -11.38
CA GLN A 300 -4.54 -5.38 -10.13
C GLN A 300 -5.82 -5.05 -9.36
N ASP A 301 -6.46 -6.06 -8.79
CA ASP A 301 -7.66 -5.83 -7.98
C ASP A 301 -7.28 -5.00 -6.73
N PRO A 302 -8.22 -4.22 -6.16
CA PRO A 302 -7.95 -3.48 -4.93
C PRO A 302 -7.47 -4.45 -3.84
N LEU A 303 -6.35 -4.10 -3.20
CA LEU A 303 -5.64 -4.98 -2.29
C LEU A 303 -5.67 -4.44 -0.85
N LEU A 304 -6.18 -5.26 0.06
CA LEU A 304 -6.13 -5.06 1.51
C LEU A 304 -4.88 -5.73 2.10
N THR A 305 -3.84 -4.94 2.33
CA THR A 305 -2.61 -5.37 3.00
C THR A 305 -2.73 -5.19 4.52
N VAL A 306 -2.54 -6.27 5.27
CA VAL A 306 -2.62 -6.29 6.74
C VAL A 306 -1.30 -6.81 7.32
N ILE A 307 -0.79 -6.17 8.38
CA ILE A 307 0.36 -6.67 9.14
C ILE A 307 -0.06 -6.93 10.59
N THR A 308 0.34 -8.09 11.13
CA THR A 308 0.04 -8.51 12.49
C THR A 308 1.26 -9.13 13.18
N SER A 309 1.42 -8.89 14.48
CA SER A 309 2.34 -9.63 15.35
C SER A 309 1.73 -10.94 15.91
N GLY A 310 0.56 -11.34 15.39
CA GLY A 310 -0.09 -12.62 15.67
C GLY A 310 0.09 -13.63 14.53
N ASP A 311 -0.70 -14.70 14.60
CA ASP A 311 -0.86 -15.67 13.50
C ASP A 311 -1.71 -15.06 12.38
N ALA A 312 -1.14 -14.97 11.17
CA ALA A 312 -1.83 -14.48 9.97
C ALA A 312 -3.15 -15.22 9.70
N ALA A 313 -3.22 -16.53 10.03
CA ALA A 313 -4.42 -17.32 9.81
C ALA A 313 -5.57 -16.93 10.77
N VAL A 314 -5.33 -16.22 11.87
CA VAL A 314 -6.40 -15.64 12.70
C VAL A 314 -7.10 -14.52 11.94
N VAL A 315 -6.34 -13.52 11.50
CA VAL A 315 -6.88 -12.32 10.83
C VAL A 315 -7.45 -12.68 9.44
N ALA A 316 -6.83 -13.61 8.72
CA ALA A 316 -7.38 -14.15 7.47
C ALA A 316 -8.80 -14.73 7.67
N ARG A 317 -9.04 -15.51 8.74
CA ARG A 317 -10.37 -16.03 9.05
C ARG A 317 -11.40 -14.95 9.41
N THR A 318 -10.95 -13.81 9.93
CA THR A 318 -11.84 -12.64 10.14
C THR A 318 -12.24 -12.02 8.80
N LEU A 319 -11.31 -11.91 7.84
CA LEU A 319 -11.57 -11.42 6.48
C LEU A 319 -12.44 -12.40 5.66
N ASP A 320 -12.20 -13.71 5.78
CA ASP A 320 -13.01 -14.78 5.19
C ASP A 320 -14.43 -14.86 5.79
N GLY A 321 -14.62 -14.28 6.98
CA GLY A 321 -15.90 -14.23 7.71
C GLY A 321 -16.61 -12.88 7.68
N ALA A 322 -15.99 -11.85 7.12
CA ALA A 322 -16.51 -10.49 7.11
C ALA A 322 -17.77 -10.37 6.25
N ALA A 323 -18.63 -9.40 6.57
CA ALA A 323 -19.85 -9.12 5.82
C ALA A 323 -19.67 -7.88 4.95
N TYR A 324 -18.84 -7.97 3.90
CA TYR A 324 -18.49 -6.83 3.04
C TYR A 324 -19.42 -6.72 1.81
N PRO A 325 -20.30 -5.71 1.71
CA PRO A 325 -21.22 -5.51 0.58
C PRO A 325 -20.61 -4.77 -0.63
N GLY A 326 -19.28 -4.59 -0.65
CA GLY A 326 -18.58 -3.82 -1.70
C GLY A 326 -18.22 -4.63 -2.96
N PRO A 327 -17.31 -4.13 -3.80
CA PRO A 327 -16.74 -4.87 -4.93
C PRO A 327 -15.89 -6.08 -4.47
N VAL A 328 -15.33 -6.84 -5.41
CA VAL A 328 -14.29 -7.83 -5.07
C VAL A 328 -13.10 -7.12 -4.43
N LEU A 329 -12.63 -7.64 -3.30
CA LEU A 329 -11.53 -7.10 -2.51
C LEU A 329 -10.60 -8.25 -2.15
N ALA A 330 -9.40 -8.24 -2.75
CA ALA A 330 -8.34 -9.17 -2.41
C ALA A 330 -7.67 -8.76 -1.09
N TYR A 331 -7.06 -9.70 -0.38
CA TYR A 331 -6.28 -9.40 0.82
C TYR A 331 -4.95 -10.16 0.86
N GLN A 332 -3.99 -9.58 1.58
CA GLN A 332 -2.78 -10.24 2.05
C GLN A 332 -2.53 -9.88 3.53
N VAL A 333 -2.44 -10.89 4.38
CA VAL A 333 -2.11 -10.77 5.81
C VAL A 333 -0.70 -11.28 6.05
N HIS A 334 0.22 -10.40 6.46
CA HIS A 334 1.56 -10.76 6.88
C HIS A 334 1.61 -10.87 8.42
N GLY A 335 1.71 -12.10 8.93
CA GLY A 335 1.90 -12.38 10.35
C GLY A 335 3.35 -12.65 10.69
N SER A 336 3.81 -12.21 11.86
CA SER A 336 5.10 -12.59 12.44
C SER A 336 4.94 -12.89 13.92
N THR A 337 5.28 -14.12 14.32
CA THR A 337 5.06 -14.64 15.68
C THR A 337 6.30 -14.50 16.56
N ASP A 338 6.14 -14.50 17.89
CA ASP A 338 7.24 -14.47 18.88
C ASP A 338 8.30 -15.57 18.69
N GLY A 339 7.98 -16.65 17.98
CA GLY A 339 8.92 -17.71 17.60
C GLY A 339 9.87 -17.36 16.44
N GLY A 340 9.73 -16.17 15.83
CA GLY A 340 10.45 -15.75 14.63
C GLY A 340 9.92 -16.36 13.32
N ALA A 341 8.82 -17.12 13.38
CA ALA A 341 8.13 -17.62 12.20
C ALA A 341 7.19 -16.53 11.65
N SER A 342 7.46 -16.09 10.42
CA SER A 342 6.58 -15.23 9.64
C SER A 342 5.82 -16.05 8.60
N ALA A 343 4.58 -15.68 8.34
CA ALA A 343 3.72 -16.33 7.34
C ALA A 343 2.81 -15.30 6.66
N THR A 344 2.62 -15.41 5.35
CA THR A 344 1.56 -14.69 4.64
C THR A 344 0.31 -15.57 4.54
N ARG A 345 -0.87 -14.93 4.54
CA ARG A 345 -2.14 -15.52 4.12
C ARG A 345 -2.84 -14.60 3.14
N SER A 346 -3.22 -15.14 1.99
CA SER A 346 -3.88 -14.43 0.90
C SER A 346 -5.28 -14.97 0.65
N GLY A 347 -6.18 -14.12 0.14
CA GLY A 347 -7.57 -14.50 -0.11
C GLY A 347 -8.43 -13.34 -0.58
N PHE A 348 -9.75 -13.48 -0.45
CA PHE A 348 -10.75 -12.48 -0.82
C PHE A 348 -11.74 -12.27 0.34
N VAL A 349 -12.11 -11.02 0.60
CA VAL A 349 -13.02 -10.67 1.71
C VAL A 349 -14.44 -11.14 1.41
N ALA A 350 -15.08 -11.83 2.35
CA ALA A 350 -16.39 -12.44 2.10
C ALA A 350 -17.50 -11.41 1.81
N GLY A 351 -18.35 -11.75 0.83
CA GLY A 351 -19.31 -10.84 0.19
C GLY A 351 -18.86 -10.45 -1.22
N ALA A 352 -17.55 -10.38 -1.47
CA ALA A 352 -16.99 -10.54 -2.80
C ALA A 352 -17.42 -11.89 -3.40
N ALA A 353 -17.69 -11.92 -4.70
CA ALA A 353 -17.80 -13.19 -5.42
C ALA A 353 -16.39 -13.77 -5.59
N ALA A 354 -16.00 -14.70 -4.71
CA ALA A 354 -14.72 -15.40 -4.81
C ALA A 354 -14.56 -15.97 -6.25
N PRO A 355 -13.45 -15.64 -6.95
CA PRO A 355 -13.38 -15.84 -8.38
C PRO A 355 -13.53 -17.32 -8.73
N THR A 356 -14.49 -17.60 -9.61
CA THR A 356 -14.83 -18.94 -10.11
C THR A 356 -15.50 -19.93 -9.14
N THR A 357 -16.18 -19.49 -8.07
CA THR A 357 -17.21 -20.33 -7.40
C THR A 357 -18.48 -20.50 -8.25
N GLY A 358 -18.32 -20.83 -9.53
CA GLY A 358 -19.41 -21.14 -10.45
C GLY A 358 -20.15 -22.40 -10.00
N THR A 359 -21.42 -22.53 -10.41
CA THR A 359 -22.12 -23.80 -10.23
C THR A 359 -21.51 -24.83 -11.19
N ARG A 360 -20.89 -25.88 -10.62
CA ARG A 360 -20.30 -27.00 -11.37
C ARG A 360 -21.22 -27.43 -12.52
N PRO A 361 -20.76 -27.44 -13.79
CA PRO A 361 -21.65 -27.64 -14.92
C PRO A 361 -22.27 -29.05 -14.93
N ALA A 362 -23.48 -29.16 -15.49
CA ALA A 362 -24.07 -30.45 -15.78
C ALA A 362 -23.22 -31.19 -16.84
N GLY A 363 -22.79 -32.41 -16.54
CA GLY A 363 -21.82 -33.12 -17.38
C GLY A 363 -20.37 -32.67 -17.16
N ALA A 364 -20.05 -31.99 -16.06
CA ALA A 364 -18.68 -31.69 -15.66
C ALA A 364 -17.78 -32.94 -15.73
N CYS A 365 -16.56 -32.75 -16.22
CA CYS A 365 -15.54 -33.81 -16.22
C CYS A 365 -15.33 -34.37 -14.79
N ALA A 366 -15.22 -35.69 -14.68
CA ALA A 366 -14.79 -36.32 -13.44
C ALA A 366 -13.26 -36.20 -13.33
N PRO A 367 -12.70 -35.93 -12.13
CA PRO A 367 -11.24 -35.82 -11.97
C PRO A 367 -10.47 -37.07 -12.44
N GLY A 368 -11.07 -38.26 -12.32
CA GLY A 368 -10.47 -39.52 -12.79
C GLY A 368 -10.55 -39.78 -14.30
N ASP A 369 -11.31 -38.98 -15.05
CA ASP A 369 -11.35 -39.01 -16.52
C ASP A 369 -10.39 -37.95 -17.14
N LEU A 370 -9.68 -37.18 -16.31
CA LEU A 370 -8.77 -36.11 -16.74
C LEU A 370 -7.32 -36.41 -16.39
N THR A 371 -6.43 -36.32 -17.38
CA THR A 371 -5.01 -36.08 -17.14
C THR A 371 -4.79 -34.57 -17.03
N LEU A 372 -4.46 -34.10 -15.83
CA LEU A 372 -4.00 -32.72 -15.61
C LEU A 372 -2.47 -32.63 -15.73
N GLY A 373 -1.96 -31.48 -16.17
CA GLY A 373 -0.53 -31.27 -16.33
C GLY A 373 -0.13 -29.81 -16.45
N ALA A 374 1.16 -29.58 -16.69
CA ALA A 374 1.72 -28.27 -17.00
C ALA A 374 2.77 -28.40 -18.11
N LEU A 375 2.88 -27.38 -18.97
CA LEU A 375 3.84 -27.29 -20.07
C LEU A 375 4.09 -25.83 -20.46
N GLY A 376 5.09 -25.59 -21.32
CA GLY A 376 5.30 -24.30 -21.97
C GLY A 376 5.58 -23.16 -20.99
N PHE A 377 6.85 -23.00 -20.60
CA PHE A 377 7.32 -21.85 -19.84
C PHE A 377 7.80 -20.73 -20.77
N ASP A 378 7.43 -19.48 -20.48
CA ASP A 378 8.00 -18.29 -21.11
C ASP A 378 8.28 -17.20 -20.06
N ALA A 379 9.24 -16.32 -20.34
CA ALA A 379 9.66 -15.23 -19.46
C ALA A 379 9.95 -13.97 -20.29
N ALA A 380 8.93 -13.12 -20.43
CA ALA A 380 8.93 -11.96 -21.33
C ALA A 380 8.44 -10.69 -20.62
N ALA A 381 9.08 -9.56 -20.91
CA ALA A 381 8.71 -8.22 -20.39
C ALA A 381 8.50 -8.13 -18.86
N GLY A 382 9.20 -8.98 -18.07
CA GLY A 382 9.09 -9.03 -16.61
C GLY A 382 7.96 -9.92 -16.06
N ARG A 383 7.06 -10.43 -16.91
CA ARG A 383 6.12 -11.50 -16.58
C ARG A 383 6.72 -12.87 -16.91
N ARG A 384 6.22 -13.90 -16.23
CA ARG A 384 6.46 -15.32 -16.54
C ARG A 384 5.12 -15.99 -16.77
N PHE A 385 5.13 -17.04 -17.59
CA PHE A 385 3.94 -17.77 -18.01
C PHE A 385 4.21 -19.27 -17.93
N LEU A 386 3.18 -20.02 -17.56
CA LEU A 386 3.15 -21.49 -17.59
C LEU A 386 1.75 -21.93 -18.03
N THR A 387 1.68 -22.90 -18.94
CA THR A 387 0.39 -23.41 -19.42
C THR A 387 -0.05 -24.61 -18.59
N VAL A 388 -1.09 -24.45 -17.78
CA VAL A 388 -1.82 -25.55 -17.12
C VAL A 388 -2.67 -26.25 -18.18
N THR A 389 -2.74 -27.59 -18.16
CA THR A 389 -3.50 -28.37 -19.14
C THR A 389 -4.42 -29.41 -18.51
N ALA A 390 -5.51 -29.71 -19.23
CA ALA A 390 -6.45 -30.78 -18.90
C ALA A 390 -6.77 -31.56 -20.18
N ARG A 391 -6.59 -32.88 -20.16
CA ARG A 391 -6.92 -33.77 -21.27
C ARG A 391 -7.97 -34.79 -20.84
N ASN A 392 -9.04 -34.92 -21.60
CA ASN A 392 -10.05 -35.95 -21.39
C ASN A 392 -9.52 -37.30 -21.88
N ASP A 393 -9.13 -38.17 -20.96
CA ASP A 393 -8.76 -39.57 -21.24
C ASP A 393 -9.90 -40.57 -20.94
N GLY A 394 -11.06 -40.04 -20.52
CA GLY A 394 -12.31 -40.77 -20.42
C GLY A 394 -12.90 -41.17 -21.78
N THR A 395 -14.04 -41.86 -21.74
CA THR A 395 -14.68 -42.46 -22.94
C THR A 395 -15.92 -41.72 -23.44
N ALA A 396 -16.28 -40.60 -22.80
CA ALA A 396 -17.42 -39.75 -23.13
C ALA A 396 -17.01 -38.28 -23.19
N GLU A 397 -17.81 -37.45 -23.84
CA GLU A 397 -17.65 -35.99 -23.79
C GLU A 397 -17.95 -35.48 -22.37
N CYS A 398 -17.19 -34.49 -21.91
CA CYS A 398 -17.39 -33.87 -20.60
C CYS A 398 -17.12 -32.36 -20.63
N VAL A 399 -17.56 -31.63 -19.61
CA VAL A 399 -17.53 -30.17 -19.57
C VAL A 399 -16.48 -29.65 -18.58
N LEU A 400 -15.69 -28.66 -18.99
CA LEU A 400 -14.93 -27.76 -18.11
C LEU A 400 -15.60 -26.38 -18.11
N ALA A 401 -15.46 -25.60 -17.04
CA ALA A 401 -15.98 -24.24 -16.97
C ALA A 401 -15.14 -23.39 -16.03
N GLY A 402 -15.10 -22.07 -16.26
CA GLY A 402 -14.25 -21.15 -15.50
C GLY A 402 -12.76 -21.42 -15.70
N ALA A 403 -11.99 -21.22 -14.63
CA ALA A 403 -10.55 -21.50 -14.55
C ALA A 403 -10.29 -22.70 -13.63
N PRO A 404 -9.13 -23.39 -13.74
CA PRO A 404 -8.70 -24.34 -12.71
C PRO A 404 -8.44 -23.63 -11.38
N ALA A 405 -8.72 -24.32 -10.27
CA ALA A 405 -8.11 -23.94 -9.00
C ALA A 405 -6.68 -24.49 -8.97
N VAL A 406 -5.73 -23.66 -8.54
CA VAL A 406 -4.30 -24.00 -8.43
C VAL A 406 -3.80 -23.62 -7.04
N ARG A 407 -3.11 -24.54 -6.36
CA ARG A 407 -2.32 -24.27 -5.16
C ARG A 407 -0.87 -24.65 -5.41
N PHE A 408 0.04 -23.97 -4.71
CA PHE A 408 1.47 -23.99 -5.01
C PHE A 408 2.23 -24.68 -3.89
N VAL A 409 3.13 -25.61 -4.24
CA VAL A 409 3.90 -26.39 -3.27
C VAL A 409 5.39 -26.26 -3.59
N ALA A 410 6.15 -25.89 -2.57
CA ALA A 410 7.59 -25.67 -2.64
C ALA A 410 8.39 -26.98 -2.64
N ASP A 411 9.69 -26.90 -2.95
CA ASP A 411 10.64 -28.01 -2.92
C ASP A 411 10.86 -28.60 -1.51
N ASP A 412 10.67 -27.80 -0.45
CA ASP A 412 10.65 -28.27 0.93
C ASP A 412 9.35 -29.01 1.33
N GLY A 413 8.35 -29.03 0.43
CA GLY A 413 7.04 -29.64 0.62
C GLY A 413 6.03 -28.77 1.37
N SER A 414 6.35 -27.52 1.69
CA SER A 414 5.40 -26.54 2.23
C SER A 414 4.45 -26.00 1.16
N GLU A 415 3.30 -25.49 1.58
CA GLU A 415 2.37 -24.79 0.70
C GLU A 415 2.74 -23.30 0.63
N THR A 416 3.06 -22.83 -0.59
CA THR A 416 3.33 -21.43 -0.87
C THR A 416 2.02 -20.66 -0.97
N ASP A 417 1.78 -19.78 0.00
CA ASP A 417 0.66 -18.83 -0.04
C ASP A 417 0.86 -17.81 -1.19
N VAL A 418 -0.03 -17.83 -2.17
CA VAL A 418 0.00 -16.98 -3.37
C VAL A 418 -1.41 -16.50 -3.64
N LEU A 419 -1.58 -15.20 -3.82
CA LEU A 419 -2.86 -14.64 -4.25
C LEU A 419 -3.11 -15.04 -5.71
N LEU A 420 -4.09 -15.91 -5.94
CA LEU A 420 -4.49 -16.36 -7.27
C LEU A 420 -5.69 -15.56 -7.78
N GLU A 421 -5.39 -14.58 -8.62
CA GLU A 421 -6.36 -13.73 -9.33
C GLU A 421 -6.88 -14.48 -10.58
N PRO A 422 -8.15 -14.30 -11.00
CA PRO A 422 -8.60 -14.78 -12.30
C PRO A 422 -7.97 -13.93 -13.42
N ASP A 423 -8.01 -14.43 -14.65
CA ASP A 423 -8.03 -13.57 -15.83
C ASP A 423 -9.49 -13.29 -16.23
N ASP A 424 -9.81 -12.06 -16.64
CA ASP A 424 -11.19 -11.63 -16.99
C ASP A 424 -11.73 -12.29 -18.28
N ASP A 425 -10.87 -13.04 -18.98
CA ASP A 425 -11.10 -13.67 -20.29
C ASP A 425 -12.11 -14.85 -20.23
N GLY A 426 -13.39 -14.52 -19.98
CA GLY A 426 -14.56 -15.28 -20.43
C GLY A 426 -14.71 -16.70 -19.86
N LEU A 427 -15.30 -16.83 -18.67
CA LEU A 427 -15.56 -18.08 -17.93
C LEU A 427 -16.56 -19.08 -18.58
N ALA A 428 -16.72 -19.08 -19.90
CA ALA A 428 -17.68 -19.88 -20.63
C ALA A 428 -17.39 -21.39 -20.53
N PRO A 429 -18.39 -22.26 -20.30
CA PRO A 429 -18.19 -23.71 -20.32
C PRO A 429 -17.75 -24.23 -21.69
N ILE A 430 -16.76 -25.12 -21.71
CA ILE A 430 -16.25 -25.81 -22.91
C ILE A 430 -16.49 -27.32 -22.80
N THR A 431 -16.84 -27.96 -23.92
CA THR A 431 -16.96 -29.43 -23.99
C THR A 431 -15.66 -30.03 -24.53
N LEU A 432 -15.05 -30.93 -23.76
CA LEU A 432 -13.94 -31.77 -24.20
C LEU A 432 -14.45 -33.15 -24.65
N ALA A 433 -14.25 -33.46 -25.94
CA ALA A 433 -14.41 -34.80 -26.46
C ALA A 433 -13.30 -35.75 -25.96
N PRO A 434 -13.50 -37.08 -25.98
CA PRO A 434 -12.45 -38.06 -25.66
C PRO A 434 -11.16 -37.82 -26.46
N GLY A 435 -10.04 -37.76 -25.76
CA GLY A 435 -8.70 -37.47 -26.29
C GLY A 435 -8.39 -35.98 -26.51
N ALA A 436 -9.36 -35.08 -26.35
CA ALA A 436 -9.17 -33.63 -26.53
C ALA A 436 -8.53 -32.97 -25.30
N THR A 437 -7.85 -31.84 -25.54
CA THR A 437 -7.10 -31.09 -24.53
C THR A 437 -7.64 -29.66 -24.40
N ALA A 438 -7.75 -29.15 -23.18
CA ALA A 438 -7.88 -27.75 -22.83
C ALA A 438 -6.60 -27.24 -22.15
N TRP A 439 -6.44 -25.93 -22.12
CA TRP A 439 -5.34 -25.24 -21.44
C TRP A 439 -5.84 -23.96 -20.75
N ALA A 440 -5.09 -23.53 -19.75
CA ALA A 440 -5.26 -22.26 -19.04
C ALA A 440 -3.88 -21.64 -18.82
N ALA A 441 -3.76 -20.32 -18.99
CA ALA A 441 -2.50 -19.61 -18.75
C ALA A 441 -2.39 -19.23 -17.27
N LEU A 442 -1.39 -19.78 -16.57
CA LEU A 442 -0.91 -19.25 -15.30
C LEU A 442 0.16 -18.19 -15.62
N SER A 443 0.08 -17.02 -14.99
CA SER A 443 1.13 -15.99 -15.14
C SER A 443 1.46 -15.28 -13.83
N TRP A 444 2.71 -14.86 -13.64
CA TRP A 444 3.16 -14.16 -12.42
C TRP A 444 4.30 -13.17 -12.72
N ARG A 445 4.67 -12.38 -11.71
CA ARG A 445 5.95 -11.66 -11.64
C ARG A 445 6.86 -12.45 -10.70
N GLY A 446 8.03 -12.88 -11.17
CA GLY A 446 8.95 -13.67 -10.35
C GLY A 446 9.62 -12.84 -9.26
N GLY A 447 9.70 -13.40 -8.05
CA GLY A 447 10.31 -12.79 -6.88
C GLY A 447 11.85 -12.81 -6.90
N SER A 448 12.46 -12.21 -5.87
CA SER A 448 13.90 -12.23 -5.68
C SER A 448 14.33 -13.56 -5.05
N THR A 449 15.09 -14.37 -5.79
CA THR A 449 15.69 -15.63 -5.30
C THR A 449 17.08 -15.45 -4.68
N ALA A 450 17.49 -14.21 -4.41
CA ALA A 450 18.87 -13.87 -3.99
C ALA A 450 19.29 -14.48 -2.64
N ASP A 451 18.33 -14.78 -1.75
CA ASP A 451 18.55 -15.35 -0.42
C ASP A 451 18.21 -16.86 -0.35
N ASP A 452 18.17 -17.54 -1.50
CA ASP A 452 17.87 -18.98 -1.66
C ASP A 452 16.51 -19.42 -1.03
N PRO A 453 15.38 -18.74 -1.34
CA PRO A 453 14.07 -19.10 -0.81
C PRO A 453 13.51 -20.38 -1.47
N PRO A 454 12.67 -21.17 -0.78
CA PRO A 454 12.01 -22.35 -1.37
C PRO A 454 11.25 -22.00 -2.65
N LEU A 455 11.41 -22.82 -3.69
CA LEU A 455 10.86 -22.60 -5.03
C LEU A 455 9.68 -23.53 -5.29
N VAL A 456 8.66 -23.03 -6.00
CA VAL A 456 7.47 -23.84 -6.32
C VAL A 456 7.83 -24.89 -7.37
N THR A 457 7.85 -26.17 -6.95
CA THR A 457 8.19 -27.31 -7.80
C THR A 457 6.97 -28.15 -8.19
N THR A 458 5.85 -27.95 -7.50
CA THR A 458 4.62 -28.73 -7.67
C THR A 458 3.40 -27.82 -7.62
N LEU A 459 2.44 -28.08 -8.50
CA LEU A 459 1.10 -27.51 -8.46
C LEU A 459 0.10 -28.58 -7.99
N LEU A 460 -0.85 -28.19 -7.14
CA LEU A 460 -2.05 -28.96 -6.87
C LEU A 460 -3.17 -28.32 -7.70
N VAL A 461 -3.67 -29.04 -8.71
CA VAL A 461 -4.60 -28.50 -9.71
C VAL A 461 -5.94 -29.23 -9.62
N ALA A 462 -7.04 -28.51 -9.45
CA ALA A 462 -8.38 -29.05 -9.59
C ALA A 462 -9.05 -28.53 -10.88
N PRO A 463 -9.79 -29.36 -11.65
CA PRO A 463 -10.44 -28.94 -12.90
C PRO A 463 -11.45 -27.81 -12.74
N HIS A 464 -12.01 -27.68 -11.54
CA HIS A 464 -12.96 -26.68 -11.10
C HIS A 464 -12.72 -26.44 -9.60
N PRO A 465 -12.91 -25.24 -9.04
CA PRO A 465 -12.83 -25.04 -7.60
C PRO A 465 -13.73 -26.00 -6.82
N GLY A 466 -13.19 -26.62 -5.77
CA GLY A 466 -13.88 -27.61 -4.95
C GLY A 466 -13.90 -29.05 -5.49
N ASP A 467 -13.32 -29.33 -6.66
CA ASP A 467 -13.01 -30.70 -7.06
C ASP A 467 -11.74 -31.24 -6.36
N PRO A 468 -11.57 -32.57 -6.25
CA PRO A 468 -10.30 -33.20 -5.92
C PRO A 468 -9.12 -32.71 -6.78
N GLU A 469 -8.02 -32.39 -6.12
CA GLU A 469 -6.78 -31.92 -6.73
C GLU A 469 -5.94 -33.08 -7.31
N SER A 470 -5.26 -32.83 -8.42
CA SER A 470 -4.19 -33.68 -8.96
C SER A 470 -2.82 -33.04 -8.74
N VAL A 471 -1.82 -33.86 -8.41
CA VAL A 471 -0.44 -33.42 -8.21
C VAL A 471 0.27 -33.30 -9.55
N VAL A 472 0.64 -32.07 -9.92
CA VAL A 472 1.34 -31.73 -11.16
C VAL A 472 2.75 -31.25 -10.82
N GLY A 473 3.73 -32.16 -10.92
CA GLY A 473 5.15 -31.82 -10.75
C GLY A 473 5.70 -31.06 -11.95
N LEU A 474 6.51 -30.03 -11.70
CA LEU A 474 7.07 -29.12 -12.72
C LEU A 474 8.47 -29.53 -13.20
N ALA A 475 9.09 -30.50 -12.53
CA ALA A 475 10.43 -30.99 -12.83
C ALA A 475 10.54 -31.51 -14.28
N GLY A 476 11.49 -30.94 -15.04
CA GLY A 476 11.73 -31.32 -16.44
C GLY A 476 10.93 -30.54 -17.48
N ILE A 477 10.06 -29.60 -17.09
CA ILE A 477 9.45 -28.65 -18.02
C ILE A 477 10.55 -27.71 -18.54
N PRO A 478 10.80 -27.62 -19.87
CA PRO A 478 11.82 -26.73 -20.41
C PRO A 478 11.54 -25.27 -20.04
N GLY A 479 12.53 -24.59 -19.46
CA GLY A 479 12.44 -23.20 -19.01
C GLY A 479 12.24 -23.01 -17.50
N VAL A 480 11.58 -23.96 -16.82
CA VAL A 480 11.33 -23.87 -15.36
C VAL A 480 12.61 -23.99 -14.53
N GLY A 481 13.57 -24.82 -14.97
CA GLY A 481 14.78 -25.08 -14.18
C GLY A 481 14.46 -25.84 -12.90
N ASP A 482 14.93 -25.34 -11.77
CA ASP A 482 14.79 -25.97 -10.45
C ASP A 482 13.43 -25.69 -9.77
N GLY A 483 12.67 -24.69 -10.23
CA GLY A 483 11.33 -24.36 -9.73
C GLY A 483 10.84 -22.99 -10.19
N LEU A 484 9.57 -22.65 -9.97
CA LEU A 484 9.06 -21.31 -10.21
C LEU A 484 9.52 -20.37 -9.08
N ASP A 485 9.97 -19.18 -9.46
CA ASP A 485 10.29 -18.06 -8.55
C ASP A 485 9.03 -17.32 -8.05
N LEU A 486 8.01 -18.11 -7.70
CA LEU A 486 6.73 -17.66 -7.17
C LEU A 486 6.74 -17.90 -5.65
N LEU A 487 6.91 -16.82 -4.89
CA LEU A 487 7.21 -16.87 -3.45
C LEU A 487 5.97 -16.55 -2.59
N GLY A 488 6.05 -16.82 -1.28
CA GLY A 488 4.97 -16.56 -0.32
C GLY A 488 4.58 -15.07 -0.25
N GLY A 489 3.30 -14.77 -0.45
CA GLY A 489 2.79 -13.40 -0.64
C GLY A 489 2.93 -12.86 -2.07
N GLY A 490 3.35 -13.68 -3.04
CA GLY A 490 3.29 -13.34 -4.45
C GLY A 490 1.86 -13.26 -5.00
N THR A 491 1.72 -12.68 -6.20
CA THR A 491 0.48 -12.68 -6.98
C THR A 491 0.66 -13.46 -8.28
N ALA A 492 -0.38 -14.16 -8.70
CA ALA A 492 -0.45 -14.86 -9.98
C ALA A 492 -1.86 -14.77 -10.57
N THR A 493 -1.97 -14.69 -11.90
CA THR A 493 -3.26 -14.74 -12.62
C THR A 493 -3.48 -16.12 -13.26
N ILE A 494 -4.72 -16.61 -13.28
CA ILE A 494 -5.11 -17.86 -13.97
C ILE A 494 -6.25 -17.64 -14.97
N GLY A 495 -5.95 -17.90 -16.24
CA GLY A 495 -6.92 -17.80 -17.34
C GLY A 495 -7.99 -18.89 -17.33
N SER A 496 -9.08 -18.64 -18.08
CA SER A 496 -10.16 -19.61 -18.28
C SER A 496 -9.72 -20.82 -19.11
N TRP A 497 -10.45 -21.93 -18.98
CA TRP A 497 -10.23 -23.13 -19.78
C TRP A 497 -10.52 -22.90 -21.26
N THR A 498 -9.46 -22.78 -22.06
CA THR A 498 -9.51 -22.62 -23.51
C THR A 498 -9.23 -23.96 -24.21
N PRO A 499 -9.98 -24.34 -25.26
CA PRO A 499 -9.66 -25.54 -26.04
C PRO A 499 -8.30 -25.41 -26.71
N ALA A 500 -7.46 -26.44 -26.62
CA ALA A 500 -6.25 -26.52 -27.43
C ALA A 500 -6.67 -26.72 -28.89
N ARG A 501 -6.33 -25.76 -29.76
CA ARG A 501 -6.46 -25.97 -31.21
C ARG A 501 -5.54 -27.09 -31.62
N GLU A 502 -6.00 -27.98 -32.49
CA GLU A 502 -5.11 -28.99 -33.09
C GLU A 502 -3.93 -28.28 -33.77
N LEU A 503 -2.73 -28.50 -33.24
CA LEU A 503 -1.49 -28.27 -33.97
C LEU A 503 -1.47 -29.31 -35.08
N ALA A 504 -1.91 -28.91 -36.28
CA ALA A 504 -1.99 -29.79 -37.43
C ALA A 504 -0.62 -30.46 -37.70
N SER A 505 -0.63 -31.79 -37.73
CA SER A 505 0.53 -32.70 -37.76
C SER A 505 1.33 -32.65 -39.07
#